data_AF-A0A945NZL2-F1
#
_entry.id   AF-A0A945NZL2-F1
#
_cell.length_a   1.000
_cell.length_b   1.000
_cell.length_c   1.000
_cell.angle_alpha   90.00
_cell.angle_beta   90.00
_cell.angle_gamma   90.00
#
_symmetry.space_group_name_H-M   'P 1'
#
loop_
_entity.id
_entity.type
_entity.pdbx_description
1 polymer ?
#
loop_
_entity_poly.entity_id
_entity_poly.type
_entity_poly.pdbx_seq_one_letter_code
_entity_poly.pdbx_strand_id
1 'polypeptide(L)'
;MTGDEIRKKFLQYFSDRGHTIVSSCSLVPQNDPTLMFTNAGMVQFKDVFLGDEKRNYNRAVSVQKCVRAGGKHNDLEMVGRTARHHTFFEMLGNFSFGDYFKKEAIEFGWEFLTDVIGLPRDRLYISVYKDDDEAFNLWVDEIKMPRERIYKLGEKDNFWAMGPTGPCGPCSEIFIDQGAAVGCQQPSCEVGCDCDRFLEIWNLVFMQYDRNEAGKLSPLPNPCIDTGMGLERLAAVVQGRTTNYDTDLMMSIIREAAHITGKEYGKHDDVNVSLRVLTDHARAAVFIINDGVIPSNEGRGYVLRKIIRRALRHGKLLGQKGSFFHRVTHKVIDDFKQAYPELNNNTDFIQKVVLNEEESFGNTLHFGTQRLEEILQKVRKEKLTAIPGDEIFKLYDTYGFPTDLVEETAKDAGLTLDMEGYTQAMNEQKTKAMASWKGSGE
;
A
#
# COMPACT_ATOMS: atom_id res chain seq x y z
N MET A 1 -0.03 -22.58 -6.94
CA MET A 1 -1.13 -21.75 -7.42
C MET A 1 -0.59 -20.36 -7.72
N THR A 2 -0.87 -19.83 -8.91
CA THR A 2 -0.46 -18.47 -9.32
C THR A 2 -1.35 -17.41 -8.68
N GLY A 3 -0.92 -16.15 -8.65
CA GLY A 3 -1.75 -15.04 -8.18
C GLY A 3 -3.04 -14.91 -9.00
N ASP A 4 -2.97 -15.15 -10.30
CA ASP A 4 -4.14 -15.16 -11.20
C ASP A 4 -5.13 -16.28 -10.87
N GLU A 5 -4.63 -17.47 -10.54
CA GLU A 5 -5.48 -18.58 -10.10
C GLU A 5 -6.17 -18.27 -8.76
N ILE A 6 -5.45 -17.65 -7.81
CA ILE A 6 -6.02 -17.20 -6.53
C ILE A 6 -7.14 -16.20 -6.78
N ARG A 7 -6.89 -15.18 -7.64
CA ARG A 7 -7.89 -14.16 -8.00
C ARG A 7 -9.18 -14.79 -8.55
N LYS A 8 -9.04 -15.70 -9.52
CA LYS A 8 -10.17 -16.40 -10.15
C LYS A 8 -10.93 -17.28 -9.15
N LYS A 9 -10.20 -18.06 -8.34
CA LYS A 9 -10.80 -18.91 -7.31
C LYS A 9 -11.60 -18.11 -6.29
N PHE A 10 -11.08 -16.97 -5.84
CA PHE A 10 -11.79 -16.11 -4.89
C PHE A 10 -13.11 -15.58 -5.46
N LEU A 11 -13.05 -14.98 -6.66
CA LEU A 11 -14.24 -14.45 -7.32
C LEU A 11 -15.28 -15.55 -7.58
N GLN A 12 -14.84 -16.72 -8.07
CA GLN A 12 -15.73 -17.85 -8.32
C GLN A 12 -16.35 -18.40 -7.04
N TYR A 13 -15.55 -18.59 -5.98
CA TYR A 13 -15.99 -19.14 -4.71
C TYR A 13 -17.15 -18.34 -4.07
N PHE A 14 -17.06 -17.01 -4.11
CA PHE A 14 -18.12 -16.13 -3.62
C PHE A 14 -19.26 -15.98 -4.61
N SER A 15 -18.99 -16.00 -5.93
CA SER A 15 -20.05 -16.04 -6.94
C SER A 15 -20.95 -17.27 -6.78
N ASP A 16 -20.37 -18.43 -6.48
CA ASP A 16 -21.11 -19.68 -6.22
C ASP A 16 -21.97 -19.60 -4.94
N ARG A 17 -21.71 -18.60 -4.08
CA ARG A 17 -22.44 -18.29 -2.85
C ARG A 17 -23.39 -17.09 -2.99
N GLY A 18 -23.66 -16.68 -4.22
CA GLY A 18 -24.62 -15.64 -4.55
C GLY A 18 -24.08 -14.21 -4.41
N HIS A 19 -22.77 -14.02 -4.34
CA HIS A 19 -22.17 -12.68 -4.42
C HIS A 19 -22.10 -12.21 -5.87
N THR A 20 -22.50 -10.97 -6.12
CA THR A 20 -22.30 -10.33 -7.42
C THR A 20 -20.82 -9.99 -7.60
N ILE A 21 -20.20 -10.46 -8.68
CA ILE A 21 -18.84 -10.02 -9.04
C ILE A 21 -18.90 -8.57 -9.49
N VAL A 22 -18.23 -7.68 -8.75
CA VAL A 22 -18.12 -6.24 -9.05
C VAL A 22 -16.70 -5.94 -9.49
N SER A 23 -16.56 -5.15 -10.55
CA SER A 23 -15.25 -4.72 -11.05
C SER A 23 -14.53 -3.81 -10.05
N SER A 24 -13.21 -3.82 -10.05
CA SER A 24 -12.41 -2.86 -9.27
C SER A 24 -12.80 -1.43 -9.66
N CYS A 25 -13.03 -0.57 -8.67
CA CYS A 25 -13.21 0.85 -8.92
C CYS A 25 -11.86 1.54 -9.21
N SER A 26 -11.93 2.79 -9.65
CA SER A 26 -10.76 3.65 -9.86
C SER A 26 -9.96 3.86 -8.58
N LEU A 27 -8.64 3.98 -8.70
CA LEU A 27 -7.74 4.47 -7.66
C LEU A 27 -8.02 5.93 -7.28
N VAL A 28 -8.75 6.67 -8.09
CA VAL A 28 -9.17 8.06 -7.86
C VAL A 28 -10.65 8.06 -7.45
N PRO A 29 -10.96 8.23 -6.15
CA PRO A 29 -12.35 8.35 -5.68
C PRO A 29 -13.02 9.57 -6.34
N GLN A 30 -14.19 9.37 -6.94
CA GLN A 30 -14.92 10.45 -7.62
C GLN A 30 -15.66 11.38 -6.64
N ASN A 31 -16.19 10.82 -5.54
CA ASN A 31 -17.10 11.54 -4.62
C ASN A 31 -16.55 11.63 -3.18
N ASP A 32 -15.25 11.41 -2.97
CA ASP A 32 -14.63 11.54 -1.65
C ASP A 32 -13.38 12.43 -1.72
N PRO A 33 -13.49 13.73 -1.39
CA PRO A 33 -12.35 14.64 -1.40
C PRO A 33 -11.37 14.40 -0.25
N THR A 34 -11.76 13.62 0.77
CA THR A 34 -10.91 13.32 1.93
C THR A 34 -9.93 12.18 1.66
N LEU A 35 -10.22 11.34 0.64
CA LEU A 35 -9.42 10.17 0.31
C LEU A 35 -8.48 10.45 -0.87
N MET A 36 -7.17 10.32 -0.62
CA MET A 36 -6.14 10.52 -1.64
C MET A 36 -6.20 9.45 -2.73
N PHE A 37 -6.24 8.18 -2.35
CA PHE A 37 -6.42 7.06 -3.28
C PHE A 37 -7.31 6.00 -2.65
N THR A 38 -7.99 5.22 -3.48
CA THR A 38 -8.69 4.01 -3.03
C THR A 38 -7.69 3.07 -2.35
N ASN A 39 -7.88 2.84 -1.05
CA ASN A 39 -6.93 2.12 -0.18
C ASN A 39 -7.48 0.77 0.33
N ALA A 40 -8.75 0.47 0.05
CA ALA A 40 -9.46 -0.74 0.44
C ALA A 40 -10.61 -1.07 -0.54
N GLY A 41 -11.05 -2.33 -0.55
CA GLY A 41 -12.18 -2.81 -1.35
C GLY A 41 -13.50 -2.10 -1.07
N MET A 42 -13.76 -1.79 0.21
CA MET A 42 -15.01 -1.19 0.68
C MET A 42 -15.30 0.23 0.18
N VAL A 43 -14.28 0.95 -0.30
CA VAL A 43 -14.40 2.39 -0.65
C VAL A 43 -15.50 2.61 -1.70
N GLN A 44 -15.66 1.72 -2.66
CA GLN A 44 -16.70 1.80 -3.71
C GLN A 44 -18.11 1.47 -3.22
N PHE A 45 -18.24 1.00 -1.99
CA PHE A 45 -19.50 0.60 -1.35
C PHE A 45 -19.81 1.46 -0.11
N LYS A 46 -19.05 2.53 0.15
CA LYS A 46 -19.24 3.41 1.30
C LYS A 46 -20.70 3.85 1.48
N ASP A 47 -21.30 4.38 0.42
CA ASP A 47 -22.67 4.90 0.46
C ASP A 47 -23.70 3.77 0.60
N VAL A 48 -23.36 2.55 0.16
CA VAL A 48 -24.18 1.35 0.37
C VAL A 48 -24.16 0.93 1.85
N PHE A 49 -22.99 0.99 2.51
CA PHE A 49 -22.87 0.70 3.95
C PHE A 49 -23.63 1.72 4.81
N LEU A 50 -23.64 2.99 4.40
CA LEU A 50 -24.40 4.05 5.07
C LEU A 50 -25.91 3.98 4.80
N GLY A 51 -26.32 3.27 3.75
CA GLY A 51 -27.72 3.16 3.32
C GLY A 51 -28.18 4.30 2.41
N ASP A 52 -27.26 5.19 2.00
CA ASP A 52 -27.51 6.31 1.09
C ASP A 52 -27.66 5.84 -0.37
N GLU A 53 -26.99 4.74 -0.74
CA GLU A 53 -27.08 4.10 -2.04
C GLU A 53 -27.72 2.70 -1.95
N LYS A 54 -28.64 2.38 -2.86
CA LYS A 54 -29.21 1.03 -2.99
C LYS A 54 -28.70 0.36 -4.26
N ARG A 55 -28.16 -0.86 -4.11
CA ARG A 55 -27.79 -1.75 -5.22
C ARG A 55 -28.90 -2.78 -5.48
N ASN A 56 -28.89 -3.39 -6.66
CA ASN A 56 -29.78 -4.49 -7.02
C ASN A 56 -29.30 -5.86 -6.48
N TYR A 57 -28.31 -5.86 -5.60
CA TYR A 57 -27.74 -7.02 -4.93
C TYR A 57 -27.38 -6.66 -3.48
N ASN A 58 -27.46 -7.65 -2.58
CA ASN A 58 -27.09 -7.48 -1.17
C ASN A 58 -25.74 -8.12 -0.83
N ARG A 59 -25.12 -8.80 -1.78
CA ARG A 59 -23.81 -9.46 -1.65
C ARG A 59 -22.93 -9.07 -2.82
N ALA A 60 -21.67 -8.73 -2.56
CA ALA A 60 -20.71 -8.41 -3.62
C ALA A 60 -19.35 -9.05 -3.35
N VAL A 61 -18.62 -9.36 -4.41
CA VAL A 61 -17.22 -9.79 -4.35
C VAL A 61 -16.41 -8.99 -5.36
N SER A 62 -15.23 -8.53 -4.97
CA SER A 62 -14.33 -7.81 -5.88
C SER A 62 -12.86 -8.09 -5.57
N VAL A 63 -12.01 -7.73 -6.53
CA VAL A 63 -10.56 -7.67 -6.36
C VAL A 63 -10.15 -6.23 -6.69
N GLN A 64 -10.00 -5.43 -5.65
CA GLN A 64 -9.82 -3.99 -5.75
C GLN A 64 -8.35 -3.62 -5.88
N LYS A 65 -8.04 -2.78 -6.87
CA LYS A 65 -6.77 -2.05 -6.96
C LYS A 65 -6.67 -1.08 -5.77
N CYS A 66 -5.61 -1.16 -4.99
CA CYS A 66 -5.41 -0.31 -3.81
C CYS A 66 -4.08 0.43 -3.88
N VAL A 67 -4.05 1.69 -3.43
CA VAL A 67 -2.83 2.46 -3.22
C VAL A 67 -2.75 3.00 -1.79
N ARG A 68 -1.63 2.73 -1.11
CA ARG A 68 -1.29 3.23 0.23
C ARG A 68 -0.02 4.09 0.20
N ALA A 69 -0.13 5.27 -0.41
CA ALA A 69 0.97 6.20 -0.59
C ALA A 69 0.63 7.63 -0.11
N GLY A 70 -0.27 7.78 0.87
CA GLY A 70 -0.66 9.07 1.42
C GLY A 70 -1.84 9.00 2.39
N GLY A 71 -2.04 10.07 3.17
CA GLY A 71 -3.08 10.12 4.20
C GLY A 71 -2.79 9.22 5.40
N LYS A 72 -3.85 8.68 6.03
CA LYS A 72 -3.76 7.80 7.22
C LYS A 72 -3.02 6.48 6.95
N HIS A 73 -3.14 5.93 5.74
CA HIS A 73 -2.53 4.67 5.34
C HIS A 73 -1.42 4.94 4.32
N ASN A 74 -0.18 5.05 4.81
CA ASN A 74 0.98 5.38 3.98
C ASN A 74 2.10 4.38 4.25
N ASP A 75 2.27 3.44 3.32
CA ASP A 75 3.27 2.37 3.39
C ASP A 75 4.53 2.72 2.58
N LEU A 76 4.59 3.91 1.98
CA LEU A 76 5.63 4.30 1.03
C LEU A 76 7.03 4.06 1.59
N GLU A 77 7.32 4.46 2.82
CA GLU A 77 8.66 4.31 3.42
C GLU A 77 9.07 2.85 3.65
N MET A 78 8.11 1.95 3.83
CA MET A 78 8.35 0.53 4.14
C MET A 78 8.60 -0.32 2.89
N VAL A 79 8.22 0.19 1.71
CA VAL A 79 8.38 -0.49 0.43
C VAL A 79 9.85 -0.81 0.14
N GLY A 80 10.09 -2.04 -0.29
CA GLY A 80 11.41 -2.59 -0.61
C GLY A 80 12.25 -3.00 0.60
N ARG A 81 11.98 -2.43 1.78
CA ARG A 81 12.68 -2.73 3.04
C ARG A 81 12.05 -3.90 3.80
N THR A 82 10.73 -4.01 3.74
CA THR A 82 9.98 -5.10 4.40
C THR A 82 9.53 -6.17 3.41
N ALA A 83 9.08 -7.32 3.91
CA ALA A 83 8.64 -8.44 3.09
C ALA A 83 7.20 -8.27 2.53
N ARG A 84 6.39 -7.37 3.09
CA ARG A 84 4.92 -7.38 2.94
C ARG A 84 4.27 -6.07 2.52
N HIS A 85 4.98 -4.93 2.57
CA HIS A 85 4.40 -3.62 2.27
C HIS A 85 4.61 -3.23 0.81
N HIS A 86 3.55 -2.67 0.22
CA HIS A 86 3.50 -2.23 -1.16
C HIS A 86 2.86 -0.84 -1.23
N THR A 87 3.23 -0.02 -2.21
CA THR A 87 2.44 1.17 -2.52
C THR A 87 1.16 0.77 -3.24
N PHE A 88 1.26 -0.14 -4.20
CA PHE A 88 0.13 -0.69 -4.96
C PHE A 88 -0.04 -2.18 -4.66
N PHE A 89 -1.26 -2.59 -4.35
CA PHE A 89 -1.59 -3.99 -4.13
C PHE A 89 -3.04 -4.28 -4.49
N GLU A 90 -3.39 -5.56 -4.57
CA GLU A 90 -4.76 -6.01 -4.83
C GLU A 90 -5.40 -6.54 -3.54
N MET A 91 -6.59 -6.01 -3.22
CA MET A 91 -7.38 -6.46 -2.08
C MET A 91 -8.56 -7.29 -2.55
N LEU A 92 -8.57 -8.57 -2.19
CA LEU A 92 -9.72 -9.46 -2.38
C LEU A 92 -10.71 -9.21 -1.24
N GLY A 93 -11.96 -8.93 -1.58
CA GLY A 93 -13.00 -8.66 -0.59
C GLY A 93 -14.35 -9.24 -0.98
N ASN A 94 -15.04 -9.81 0.00
CA ASN A 94 -16.45 -10.12 -0.04
C ASN A 94 -17.22 -9.22 0.92
N PHE A 95 -18.38 -8.75 0.48
CA PHE A 95 -19.18 -7.73 1.15
C PHE A 95 -20.62 -8.20 1.33
N SER A 96 -21.20 -7.89 2.48
CA SER A 96 -22.62 -8.10 2.81
C SER A 96 -23.27 -6.77 3.17
N PHE A 97 -24.37 -6.45 2.52
CA PHE A 97 -25.15 -5.23 2.73
C PHE A 97 -26.48 -5.59 3.40
N GLY A 98 -26.48 -5.72 4.73
CA GLY A 98 -27.67 -6.11 5.49
C GLY A 98 -28.21 -7.51 5.17
N ASP A 99 -27.33 -8.45 4.82
CA ASP A 99 -27.67 -9.83 4.50
C ASP A 99 -27.06 -10.79 5.53
N TYR A 100 -25.99 -11.52 5.22
CA TYR A 100 -25.27 -12.35 6.19
C TYR A 100 -24.35 -11.52 7.10
N PHE A 101 -23.97 -12.07 8.26
CA PHE A 101 -23.13 -11.37 9.23
C PHE A 101 -21.96 -12.24 9.72
N LYS A 102 -21.62 -12.18 11.01
CA LYS A 102 -20.39 -12.79 11.56
C LYS A 102 -20.26 -14.28 11.27
N LYS A 103 -21.33 -15.06 11.47
CA LYS A 103 -21.30 -16.52 11.32
C LYS A 103 -20.86 -16.91 9.91
N GLU A 104 -21.58 -16.46 8.91
CA GLU A 104 -21.28 -16.80 7.51
C GLU A 104 -19.98 -16.13 7.03
N ALA A 105 -19.64 -14.93 7.51
CA ALA A 105 -18.36 -14.30 7.16
C ALA A 105 -17.16 -15.14 7.64
N ILE A 106 -17.24 -15.67 8.87
CA ILE A 106 -16.23 -16.56 9.45
C ILE A 106 -16.20 -17.90 8.70
N GLU A 107 -17.35 -18.52 8.46
CA GLU A 107 -17.45 -19.79 7.71
C GLU A 107 -16.88 -19.65 6.31
N PHE A 108 -17.25 -18.60 5.57
CA PHE A 108 -16.75 -18.37 4.22
C PHE A 108 -15.25 -18.11 4.19
N GLY A 109 -14.73 -17.31 5.13
CA GLY A 109 -13.30 -17.02 5.23
C GLY A 109 -12.50 -18.29 5.54
N TRP A 110 -12.97 -19.09 6.49
CA TRP A 110 -12.31 -20.32 6.90
C TRP A 110 -12.31 -21.39 5.81
N GLU A 111 -13.48 -21.66 5.21
CA GLU A 111 -13.61 -22.65 4.13
C GLU A 111 -12.76 -22.24 2.91
N PHE A 112 -12.75 -20.97 2.53
CA PHE A 112 -11.93 -20.52 1.40
C PHE A 112 -10.43 -20.79 1.64
N LEU A 113 -9.91 -20.38 2.81
CA LEU A 113 -8.49 -20.56 3.11
C LEU A 113 -8.09 -22.02 3.25
N THR A 114 -8.94 -22.84 3.87
CA THR A 114 -8.56 -24.22 4.23
C THR A 114 -8.93 -25.25 3.17
N ASP A 115 -10.10 -25.12 2.54
CA ASP A 115 -10.61 -26.13 1.62
C ASP A 115 -10.38 -25.74 0.15
N VAL A 116 -10.51 -24.45 -0.20
CA VAL A 116 -10.35 -23.97 -1.60
C VAL A 116 -8.88 -23.68 -1.93
N ILE A 117 -8.20 -22.98 -1.02
CA ILE A 117 -6.78 -22.66 -1.14
C ILE A 117 -5.91 -23.81 -0.63
N GLY A 118 -6.34 -24.54 0.39
CA GLY A 118 -5.60 -25.68 0.94
C GLY A 118 -4.58 -25.33 2.01
N LEU A 119 -4.77 -24.22 2.74
CA LEU A 119 -3.87 -23.86 3.83
C LEU A 119 -3.98 -24.84 5.00
N PRO A 120 -2.85 -25.18 5.65
CA PRO A 120 -2.84 -26.09 6.79
C PRO A 120 -3.57 -25.46 7.98
N ARG A 121 -4.70 -26.05 8.37
CA ARG A 121 -5.54 -25.60 9.51
C ARG A 121 -4.74 -25.46 10.81
N ASP A 122 -3.73 -26.30 11.00
CA ASP A 122 -2.91 -26.32 12.21
C ASP A 122 -1.92 -25.15 12.32
N ARG A 123 -1.77 -24.36 11.25
CA ARG A 123 -0.95 -23.14 11.22
C ARG A 123 -1.76 -21.85 11.22
N LEU A 124 -3.09 -21.95 11.21
CA LEU A 124 -3.95 -20.77 11.23
C LEU A 124 -4.22 -20.34 12.67
N TYR A 125 -4.20 -19.03 12.87
CA TYR A 125 -4.43 -18.35 14.14
C TYR A 125 -5.41 -17.20 13.91
N ILE A 126 -6.16 -16.85 14.94
CA ILE A 126 -7.25 -15.88 14.85
C ILE A 126 -7.03 -14.78 15.87
N SER A 127 -7.33 -13.54 15.51
CA SER A 127 -7.60 -12.48 16.47
C SER A 127 -9.07 -12.05 16.42
N VAL A 128 -9.59 -11.60 17.56
CA VAL A 128 -10.92 -11.00 17.69
C VAL A 128 -10.83 -9.79 18.62
N TYR A 129 -11.77 -8.85 18.46
CA TYR A 129 -11.88 -7.72 19.38
C TYR A 129 -12.16 -8.23 20.80
N LYS A 130 -11.43 -7.69 21.79
CA LYS A 130 -11.48 -8.15 23.18
C LYS A 130 -12.89 -8.20 23.80
N ASP A 131 -13.79 -7.32 23.35
CA ASP A 131 -15.17 -7.23 23.83
C ASP A 131 -16.18 -7.90 22.88
N ASP A 132 -15.72 -8.59 21.82
CA ASP A 132 -16.56 -9.34 20.86
C ASP A 132 -16.57 -10.84 21.18
N ASP A 133 -17.31 -11.20 22.24
CA ASP A 133 -17.49 -12.59 22.66
C ASP A 133 -18.24 -13.43 21.62
N GLU A 134 -19.08 -12.80 20.79
CA GLU A 134 -19.81 -13.49 19.73
C GLU A 134 -18.84 -14.04 18.67
N ALA A 135 -17.92 -13.22 18.15
CA ALA A 135 -16.91 -13.68 17.21
C ALA A 135 -16.01 -14.76 17.82
N PHE A 136 -15.60 -14.59 19.09
CA PHE A 136 -14.82 -15.60 19.81
C PHE A 136 -15.55 -16.95 19.85
N ASN A 137 -16.82 -16.96 20.26
CA ASN A 137 -17.62 -18.18 20.37
C ASN A 137 -17.88 -18.81 19.00
N LEU A 138 -18.12 -18.03 17.94
CA LEU A 138 -18.27 -18.57 16.58
C LEU A 138 -17.01 -19.32 16.12
N TRP A 139 -15.81 -18.78 16.36
CA TRP A 139 -14.56 -19.48 16.05
C TRP A 139 -14.39 -20.76 16.87
N VAL A 140 -14.72 -20.75 18.16
CA VAL A 140 -14.61 -21.94 19.03
C VAL A 140 -15.65 -23.01 18.70
N ASP A 141 -16.90 -22.60 18.52
CA ASP A 141 -18.04 -23.51 18.49
C ASP A 141 -18.43 -23.94 17.08
N GLU A 142 -18.35 -23.06 16.09
CA GLU A 142 -18.72 -23.40 14.70
C GLU A 142 -17.49 -23.93 13.95
N ILE A 143 -16.36 -23.22 14.02
CA ILE A 143 -15.13 -23.61 13.31
C ILE A 143 -14.31 -24.66 14.07
N LYS A 144 -14.58 -24.85 15.37
CA LYS A 144 -13.83 -25.75 16.26
C LYS A 144 -12.36 -25.34 16.40
N MET A 145 -12.07 -24.03 16.38
CA MET A 145 -10.72 -23.53 16.61
C MET A 145 -10.30 -23.73 18.07
N PRO A 146 -9.08 -24.24 18.33
CA PRO A 146 -8.54 -24.32 19.68
C PRO A 146 -8.45 -22.93 20.31
N ARG A 147 -8.89 -22.81 21.57
CA ARG A 147 -8.95 -21.52 22.29
C ARG A 147 -7.59 -20.84 22.39
N GLU A 148 -6.52 -21.63 22.53
CA GLU A 148 -5.14 -21.17 22.59
C GLU A 148 -4.62 -20.55 21.28
N ARG A 149 -5.38 -20.64 20.18
CA ARG A 149 -5.06 -19.99 18.89
C ARG A 149 -5.95 -18.80 18.57
N ILE A 150 -6.81 -18.41 19.50
CA ILE A 150 -7.71 -17.26 19.36
C ILE A 150 -7.28 -16.17 20.34
N TYR A 151 -6.77 -15.08 19.79
CA TYR A 151 -6.24 -13.95 20.54
C TYR A 151 -7.30 -12.86 20.66
N LYS A 152 -7.54 -12.37 21.88
CA LYS A 152 -8.39 -11.21 22.12
C LYS A 152 -7.54 -9.95 22.16
N LEU A 153 -7.61 -9.08 21.15
CA LEU A 153 -6.80 -7.86 21.06
C LEU A 153 -7.64 -6.58 21.23
N GLY A 154 -6.95 -5.46 21.45
CA GLY A 154 -7.56 -4.17 21.74
C GLY A 154 -8.06 -3.42 20.51
N GLU A 155 -8.52 -2.18 20.72
CA GLU A 155 -9.08 -1.32 19.66
C GLU A 155 -8.08 -1.02 18.54
N LYS A 156 -6.78 -0.93 18.88
CA LYS A 156 -5.72 -0.66 17.91
C LYS A 156 -5.64 -1.73 16.81
N ASP A 157 -5.91 -2.98 17.15
CA ASP A 157 -5.67 -4.13 16.28
C ASP A 157 -7.00 -4.70 15.73
N ASN A 158 -8.01 -4.85 16.58
CA ASN A 158 -9.28 -5.50 16.21
C ASN A 158 -10.49 -4.57 16.19
N PHE A 159 -10.31 -3.25 16.02
CA PHE A 159 -11.41 -2.34 15.75
C PHE A 159 -11.10 -1.50 14.51
N TRP A 160 -11.79 -1.81 13.43
CA TRP A 160 -11.55 -1.18 12.15
C TRP A 160 -12.45 0.05 11.98
N ALA A 161 -11.88 1.11 11.42
CA ALA A 161 -12.61 2.32 11.06
C ALA A 161 -12.09 2.90 9.73
N MET A 162 -13.03 3.24 8.84
CA MET A 162 -12.73 3.82 7.51
C MET A 162 -11.84 5.06 7.60
N GLY A 163 -12.12 5.93 8.56
CA GLY A 163 -11.43 7.19 8.76
C GLY A 163 -11.64 7.73 10.17
N PRO A 164 -11.44 9.04 10.38
CA PRO A 164 -11.83 9.70 11.62
C PRO A 164 -13.34 9.59 11.90
N THR A 165 -14.15 9.54 10.84
CA THR A 165 -15.60 9.37 10.85
C THR A 165 -16.03 8.28 9.87
N GLY A 166 -17.31 7.86 9.94
CA GLY A 166 -17.93 6.91 9.02
C GLY A 166 -18.09 5.49 9.61
N PRO A 167 -18.44 4.51 8.75
CA PRO A 167 -18.66 3.13 9.15
C PRO A 167 -17.44 2.50 9.81
N CYS A 168 -17.68 1.78 10.91
CA CYS A 168 -16.66 1.11 11.71
C CYS A 168 -17.26 -0.07 12.49
N GLY A 169 -16.38 -0.88 13.10
CA GLY A 169 -16.80 -2.01 13.91
C GLY A 169 -15.64 -2.88 14.37
N PRO A 170 -15.92 -3.86 15.25
CA PRO A 170 -14.94 -4.89 15.58
C PRO A 170 -14.59 -5.69 14.33
N CYS A 171 -13.38 -6.22 14.30
CA CYS A 171 -12.96 -7.13 13.26
C CYS A 171 -12.28 -8.37 13.83
N SER A 172 -12.21 -9.40 13.02
CA SER A 172 -11.49 -10.63 13.30
C SER A 172 -10.49 -10.87 12.18
N GLU A 173 -9.22 -11.08 12.53
CA GLU A 173 -8.16 -11.29 11.55
C GLU A 173 -7.68 -12.74 11.58
N ILE A 174 -7.37 -13.28 10.41
CA ILE A 174 -6.80 -14.61 10.21
C ILE A 174 -5.31 -14.46 9.90
N PHE A 175 -4.50 -15.16 10.68
CA PHE A 175 -3.06 -15.20 10.56
C PHE A 175 -2.59 -16.60 10.16
N ILE A 176 -1.44 -16.68 9.51
CA ILE A 176 -0.72 -17.93 9.31
C ILE A 176 0.65 -17.88 9.99
N ASP A 177 0.99 -18.93 10.73
CA ASP A 177 2.35 -19.15 11.25
C ASP A 177 3.25 -19.62 10.09
N GLN A 178 4.10 -18.70 9.60
CA GLN A 178 5.11 -18.96 8.58
C GLN A 178 6.29 -19.81 9.12
N GLY A 179 6.31 -20.07 10.43
CA GLY A 179 7.30 -20.89 11.11
C GLY A 179 8.32 -20.07 11.89
N ALA A 180 8.90 -20.70 12.91
CA ALA A 180 9.85 -20.06 13.83
C ALA A 180 11.05 -19.41 13.14
N ALA A 181 11.48 -19.91 11.97
CA ALA A 181 12.61 -19.36 11.21
C ALA A 181 12.36 -17.93 10.70
N VAL A 182 11.10 -17.52 10.50
CA VAL A 182 10.71 -16.15 10.11
C VAL A 182 10.55 -15.24 11.32
N GLY A 183 10.39 -15.81 12.51
CA GLY A 183 10.15 -15.06 13.75
C GLY A 183 11.38 -14.34 14.29
N CYS A 184 11.12 -13.36 15.15
CA CYS A 184 12.15 -12.55 15.81
C CYS A 184 12.92 -13.28 16.93
N GLN A 185 12.66 -14.57 17.14
CA GLN A 185 13.25 -15.42 18.19
C GLN A 185 13.04 -14.92 19.64
N GLN A 186 12.19 -13.90 19.84
CA GLN A 186 11.82 -13.45 21.17
C GLN A 186 10.80 -14.42 21.78
N PRO A 187 10.82 -14.63 23.11
CA PRO A 187 9.81 -15.45 23.79
C PRO A 187 8.37 -14.96 23.55
N SER A 188 8.18 -13.67 23.29
CA SER A 188 6.90 -13.03 22.98
C SER A 188 6.55 -13.03 21.48
N CYS A 189 7.20 -13.87 20.67
CA CYS A 189 6.92 -14.00 19.24
C CYS A 189 5.61 -14.79 19.04
N GLU A 190 4.50 -14.07 19.12
CA GLU A 190 3.12 -14.55 19.00
C GLU A 190 2.30 -13.63 18.07
N VAL A 191 1.00 -13.92 17.91
CA VAL A 191 0.05 -13.06 17.18
C VAL A 191 0.04 -11.66 17.81
N GLY A 192 0.07 -10.62 16.97
CA GLY A 192 0.22 -9.23 17.39
C GLY A 192 1.67 -8.75 17.52
N CYS A 193 2.66 -9.61 17.27
CA CYS A 193 4.06 -9.20 17.15
C CYS A 193 4.32 -8.53 15.79
N ASP A 194 5.17 -7.48 15.76
CA ASP A 194 5.51 -6.75 14.53
C ASP A 194 6.37 -7.54 13.51
N CYS A 195 6.85 -8.73 13.90
CA CYS A 195 7.63 -9.63 13.03
C CYS A 195 6.77 -10.35 11.98
N ASP A 196 7.41 -10.97 10.99
CA ASP A 196 6.71 -11.61 9.87
C ASP A 196 6.25 -13.06 10.15
N ARG A 197 6.45 -13.62 11.35
CA ARG A 197 6.08 -15.02 11.63
C ARG A 197 4.59 -15.27 11.54
N PHE A 198 3.79 -14.51 12.29
CA PHE A 198 2.34 -14.59 12.27
C PHE A 198 1.84 -13.55 11.27
N LEU A 199 1.74 -13.96 10.02
CA LEU A 199 1.37 -13.06 8.93
C LEU A 199 -0.15 -12.95 8.85
N GLU A 200 -0.66 -11.73 9.02
CA GLU A 200 -2.05 -11.38 8.73
C GLU A 200 -2.34 -11.58 7.23
N ILE A 201 -3.24 -12.52 6.92
CA ILE A 201 -3.65 -12.84 5.55
C ILE A 201 -5.04 -12.30 5.20
N TRP A 202 -5.96 -12.22 6.16
CA TRP A 202 -7.33 -11.77 5.91
C TRP A 202 -7.94 -11.08 7.12
N ASN A 203 -8.52 -9.90 6.91
CA ASN A 203 -9.30 -9.17 7.92
C ASN A 203 -10.80 -9.27 7.60
N LEU A 204 -11.61 -9.66 8.59
CA LEU A 204 -13.06 -9.74 8.55
C LEU A 204 -13.65 -8.64 9.43
N VAL A 205 -14.17 -7.57 8.84
CA VAL A 205 -14.72 -6.41 9.54
C VAL A 205 -16.25 -6.56 9.67
N PHE A 206 -16.71 -6.49 10.92
CA PHE A 206 -18.13 -6.57 11.27
C PHE A 206 -18.65 -5.14 11.46
N MET A 207 -18.96 -4.48 10.35
CA MET A 207 -19.45 -3.10 10.37
C MET A 207 -20.80 -3.03 11.08
N GLN A 208 -20.83 -2.38 12.23
CA GLN A 208 -22.03 -2.28 13.07
C GLN A 208 -22.26 -0.89 13.64
N TYR A 209 -21.29 0.03 13.49
CA TYR A 209 -21.38 1.40 13.98
C TYR A 209 -21.01 2.42 12.90
N ASP A 210 -21.57 3.62 13.03
CA ASP A 210 -21.12 4.84 12.37
C ASP A 210 -20.49 5.77 13.43
N ARG A 211 -19.29 6.28 13.14
CA ARG A 211 -18.55 7.18 14.02
C ARG A 211 -18.71 8.62 13.54
N ASN A 212 -19.26 9.48 14.39
CA ASN A 212 -19.36 10.91 14.08
C ASN A 212 -18.08 11.69 14.43
N GLU A 213 -18.04 13.00 14.11
CA GLU A 213 -16.89 13.87 14.37
C GLU A 213 -16.50 13.99 15.84
N ALA A 214 -17.45 13.80 16.76
CA ALA A 214 -17.20 13.78 18.21
C ALA A 214 -16.69 12.42 18.72
N GLY A 215 -16.50 11.45 17.82
CA GLY A 215 -16.09 10.08 18.16
C GLY A 215 -17.20 9.20 18.73
N LYS A 216 -18.45 9.68 18.76
CA LYS A 216 -19.59 8.90 19.24
C LYS A 216 -19.96 7.83 18.21
N LEU A 217 -20.12 6.60 18.68
CA LEU A 217 -20.58 5.46 17.89
C LEU A 217 -22.10 5.35 17.94
N SER A 218 -22.74 5.33 16.77
CA SER A 218 -24.18 5.05 16.60
C SER A 218 -24.35 3.75 15.83
N PRO A 219 -25.29 2.86 16.16
CA PRO A 219 -25.53 1.64 15.39
C PRO A 219 -25.89 1.94 13.93
N LEU A 220 -25.34 1.16 12.99
CA LEU A 220 -25.75 1.20 11.59
C LEU A 220 -27.19 0.67 11.43
N PRO A 221 -27.97 1.16 10.45
CA PRO A 221 -29.32 0.68 10.20
C PRO A 221 -29.38 -0.83 9.93
N ASN A 222 -28.39 -1.34 9.19
CA ASN A 222 -28.20 -2.77 8.95
C ASN A 222 -26.72 -3.12 9.18
N PRO A 223 -26.41 -4.11 10.03
CA PRO A 223 -25.05 -4.63 10.14
C PRO A 223 -24.56 -5.16 8.79
N CYS A 224 -23.29 -4.89 8.48
CA CYS A 224 -22.69 -5.20 7.20
C CYS A 224 -21.36 -5.94 7.38
N ILE A 225 -20.95 -6.66 6.35
CA ILE A 225 -19.64 -7.31 6.30
C ILE A 225 -18.78 -6.62 5.26
N ASP A 226 -17.56 -6.29 5.67
CA ASP A 226 -16.45 -5.92 4.81
C ASP A 226 -15.29 -6.86 5.10
N THR A 227 -14.60 -7.31 4.08
CA THR A 227 -13.42 -8.14 4.25
C THR A 227 -12.32 -7.69 3.31
N GLY A 228 -11.08 -7.86 3.75
CA GLY A 228 -9.90 -7.50 2.96
C GLY A 228 -8.79 -8.51 3.14
N MET A 229 -8.40 -9.14 2.02
CA MET A 229 -7.26 -10.05 1.94
C MET A 229 -6.28 -9.53 0.89
N GLY A 230 -5.01 -9.39 1.26
CA GLY A 230 -3.97 -8.97 0.32
C GLY A 230 -3.59 -10.11 -0.61
N LEU A 231 -3.78 -9.95 -1.93
CA LEU A 231 -3.49 -10.98 -2.93
C LEU A 231 -2.04 -11.44 -2.86
N GLU A 232 -1.12 -10.48 -2.78
CA GLU A 232 0.32 -10.70 -2.79
C GLU A 232 0.76 -11.47 -1.54
N ARG A 233 0.12 -11.20 -0.39
CA ARG A 233 0.41 -11.93 0.86
C ARG A 233 -0.07 -13.36 0.76
N LEU A 234 -1.31 -13.59 0.32
CA LEU A 234 -1.82 -14.94 0.14
C LEU A 234 -1.01 -15.72 -0.91
N ALA A 235 -0.64 -15.08 -2.02
CA ALA A 235 0.20 -15.67 -3.05
C ALA A 235 1.57 -16.10 -2.49
N ALA A 236 2.21 -15.28 -1.66
CA ALA A 236 3.47 -15.62 -1.02
C ALA A 236 3.34 -16.90 -0.17
N VAL A 237 2.32 -16.94 0.68
CA VAL A 237 2.03 -18.09 1.55
C VAL A 237 1.79 -19.36 0.73
N VAL A 238 0.91 -19.30 -0.27
CA VAL A 238 0.53 -20.44 -1.11
C VAL A 238 1.70 -20.95 -1.97
N GLN A 239 2.64 -20.07 -2.30
CA GLN A 239 3.84 -20.41 -3.07
C GLN A 239 5.05 -20.76 -2.20
N GLY A 240 4.89 -20.79 -0.87
CA GLY A 240 5.98 -21.09 0.07
C GLY A 240 7.08 -20.04 0.09
N ARG A 241 6.72 -18.77 -0.13
CA ARG A 241 7.63 -17.61 -0.12
C ARG A 241 7.45 -16.84 1.18
N THR A 242 8.56 -16.33 1.73
CA THR A 242 8.57 -15.52 2.95
C THR A 242 8.45 -14.02 2.68
N THR A 243 8.41 -13.62 1.40
CA THR A 243 8.25 -12.25 0.96
C THR A 243 7.34 -12.19 -0.25
N ASN A 244 6.49 -11.15 -0.30
CA ASN A 244 5.57 -10.91 -1.40
C ASN A 244 6.33 -10.70 -2.72
N TYR A 245 7.56 -10.20 -2.65
CA TYR A 245 8.40 -9.94 -3.80
C TYR A 245 8.87 -11.21 -4.52
N ASP A 246 8.84 -12.37 -3.86
CA ASP A 246 9.30 -13.63 -4.46
C ASP A 246 8.17 -14.43 -5.12
N THR A 247 6.98 -13.83 -5.24
CA THR A 247 5.80 -14.40 -5.89
C THR A 247 5.85 -14.29 -7.41
N ASP A 248 5.04 -15.08 -8.10
CA ASP A 248 4.84 -14.95 -9.55
C ASP A 248 4.36 -13.55 -9.97
N LEU A 249 3.53 -12.90 -9.15
CA LEU A 249 3.02 -11.53 -9.37
C LEU A 249 4.12 -10.47 -9.42
N MET A 250 5.28 -10.72 -8.80
CA MET A 250 6.38 -9.76 -8.68
C MET A 250 7.62 -10.19 -9.44
N MET A 251 7.96 -11.48 -9.42
CA MET A 251 9.25 -11.96 -9.92
C MET A 251 9.43 -11.75 -11.41
N SER A 252 8.34 -11.76 -12.18
CA SER A 252 8.36 -11.43 -13.60
C SER A 252 8.87 -10.00 -13.84
N ILE A 253 8.39 -9.03 -13.05
CA ILE A 253 8.80 -7.62 -13.12
C ILE A 253 10.19 -7.42 -12.50
N ILE A 254 10.49 -8.06 -11.36
CA ILE A 254 11.83 -7.98 -10.73
C ILE A 254 12.92 -8.50 -11.68
N ARG A 255 12.65 -9.59 -12.41
CA ARG A 255 13.61 -10.11 -13.40
C ARG A 255 13.84 -9.13 -14.54
N GLU A 256 12.80 -8.46 -15.02
CA GLU A 256 12.95 -7.42 -16.05
C GLU A 256 13.72 -6.21 -15.50
N ALA A 257 13.40 -5.75 -14.29
CA ALA A 257 14.14 -4.67 -13.63
C ALA A 257 15.62 -5.05 -13.42
N ALA A 258 15.91 -6.29 -13.01
CA ALA A 258 17.26 -6.83 -12.86
C ALA A 258 18.00 -6.86 -14.21
N HIS A 259 17.33 -7.31 -15.27
CA HIS A 259 17.88 -7.34 -16.63
C HIS A 259 18.20 -5.94 -17.15
N ILE A 260 17.26 -5.00 -17.04
CA ILE A 260 17.44 -3.59 -17.43
C ILE A 260 18.59 -2.96 -16.66
N THR A 261 18.68 -3.24 -15.36
CA THR A 261 19.68 -2.61 -14.49
C THR A 261 21.06 -3.26 -14.56
N GLY A 262 21.17 -4.45 -15.14
CA GLY A 262 22.39 -5.27 -15.13
C GLY A 262 22.75 -5.77 -13.73
N LYS A 263 21.75 -5.95 -12.86
CA LYS A 263 21.90 -6.37 -11.46
C LYS A 263 21.26 -7.72 -11.24
N GLU A 264 21.53 -8.34 -10.10
CA GLU A 264 21.03 -9.66 -9.76
C GLU A 264 20.26 -9.62 -8.44
N TYR A 265 19.03 -10.14 -8.48
CA TYR A 265 18.16 -10.25 -7.31
C TYR A 265 18.54 -11.48 -6.46
N GLY A 266 18.56 -11.32 -5.15
CA GLY A 266 18.88 -12.36 -4.16
C GLY A 266 20.35 -12.40 -3.71
N LYS A 267 21.24 -11.56 -4.26
CA LYS A 267 22.68 -11.58 -3.91
C LYS A 267 23.10 -10.53 -2.90
N HIS A 268 22.60 -9.31 -3.02
CA HIS A 268 22.98 -8.17 -2.18
C HIS A 268 21.74 -7.42 -1.71
N ASP A 269 21.66 -7.13 -0.42
CA ASP A 269 20.45 -6.56 0.19
C ASP A 269 20.10 -5.16 -0.33
N ASP A 270 21.10 -4.32 -0.56
CA ASP A 270 20.94 -2.98 -1.15
C ASP A 270 20.39 -3.05 -2.58
N VAL A 271 20.88 -4.01 -3.37
CA VAL A 271 20.37 -4.30 -4.71
C VAL A 271 18.94 -4.83 -4.64
N ASN A 272 18.66 -5.73 -3.70
CA ASN A 272 17.32 -6.29 -3.50
C ASN A 272 16.30 -5.21 -3.16
N VAL A 273 16.63 -4.33 -2.21
CA VAL A 273 15.77 -3.19 -1.84
C VAL A 273 15.45 -2.34 -3.08
N SER A 274 16.47 -1.99 -3.86
CA SER A 274 16.28 -1.15 -5.05
C SER A 274 15.44 -1.82 -6.13
N LEU A 275 15.65 -3.11 -6.41
CA LEU A 275 14.84 -3.86 -7.37
C LEU A 275 13.38 -4.03 -6.91
N ARG A 276 13.16 -4.20 -5.61
CA ARG A 276 11.81 -4.25 -5.02
C ARG A 276 11.10 -2.91 -5.11
N VAL A 277 11.78 -1.81 -4.79
CA VAL A 277 11.22 -0.44 -4.93
C VAL A 277 10.87 -0.16 -6.39
N LEU A 278 11.77 -0.45 -7.34
CA LEU A 278 11.50 -0.28 -8.77
C LEU A 278 10.25 -1.05 -9.21
N THR A 279 10.12 -2.30 -8.78
CA THR A 279 9.00 -3.18 -9.15
C THR A 279 7.68 -2.67 -8.59
N ASP A 280 7.62 -2.37 -7.30
CA ASP A 280 6.41 -1.87 -6.64
C ASP A 280 5.99 -0.51 -7.22
N HIS A 281 6.93 0.43 -7.35
CA HIS A 281 6.62 1.77 -7.84
C HIS A 281 6.26 1.78 -9.33
N ALA A 282 6.77 0.84 -10.13
CA ALA A 282 6.30 0.65 -11.50
C ALA A 282 4.83 0.24 -11.54
N ARG A 283 4.40 -0.68 -10.66
CA ARG A 283 2.99 -1.07 -10.54
C ARG A 283 2.12 0.12 -10.16
N ALA A 284 2.49 0.84 -9.11
CA ALA A 284 1.75 2.02 -8.68
C ALA A 284 1.67 3.09 -9.77
N ALA A 285 2.78 3.42 -10.43
CA ALA A 285 2.79 4.41 -11.50
C ALA A 285 1.85 4.03 -12.66
N VAL A 286 1.92 2.78 -13.13
CA VAL A 286 1.06 2.29 -14.23
C VAL A 286 -0.41 2.45 -13.89
N PHE A 287 -0.86 1.95 -12.74
CA PHE A 287 -2.28 1.97 -12.40
C PHE A 287 -2.79 3.37 -12.04
N ILE A 288 -1.97 4.20 -11.36
CA ILE A 288 -2.35 5.58 -11.04
C ILE A 288 -2.48 6.43 -12.32
N ILE A 289 -1.58 6.25 -13.30
CA ILE A 289 -1.66 6.95 -14.59
C ILE A 289 -2.84 6.41 -15.42
N ASN A 290 -3.05 5.09 -15.44
CA ASN A 290 -4.19 4.48 -16.10
C ASN A 290 -5.53 5.07 -15.64
N ASP A 291 -5.63 5.37 -14.34
CA ASP A 291 -6.83 5.95 -13.74
C ASP A 291 -6.87 7.50 -13.82
N GLY A 292 -6.02 8.09 -14.68
CA GLY A 292 -6.11 9.47 -15.14
C GLY A 292 -5.24 10.48 -14.39
N VAL A 293 -4.38 10.05 -13.46
CA VAL A 293 -3.50 10.97 -12.71
C VAL A 293 -2.23 11.25 -13.50
N ILE A 294 -1.87 12.54 -13.61
CA ILE A 294 -0.64 13.00 -14.26
C ILE A 294 0.30 13.59 -13.18
N PRO A 295 1.63 13.40 -13.28
CA PRO A 295 2.58 14.01 -12.36
C PRO A 295 2.41 15.53 -12.27
N SER A 296 2.32 16.06 -11.04
CA SER A 296 2.16 17.49 -10.77
C SER A 296 2.86 17.89 -9.46
N ASN A 297 2.78 19.15 -9.06
CA ASN A 297 3.34 19.64 -7.79
C ASN A 297 2.35 19.59 -6.62
N GLU A 298 1.11 19.13 -6.83
CA GLU A 298 0.06 19.15 -5.80
C GLU A 298 -0.82 17.90 -5.82
N GLY A 299 -1.44 17.59 -4.68
CA GLY A 299 -2.42 16.52 -4.54
C GLY A 299 -1.94 15.15 -5.03
N ARG A 300 -2.82 14.43 -5.74
CA ARG A 300 -2.54 13.07 -6.27
C ARG A 300 -1.38 13.06 -7.26
N GLY A 301 -1.25 14.11 -8.07
CA GLY A 301 -0.16 14.25 -9.04
C GLY A 301 1.21 14.41 -8.38
N TYR A 302 1.28 15.07 -7.21
CA TYR A 302 2.51 15.12 -6.41
C TYR A 302 2.90 13.74 -5.86
N VAL A 303 1.93 12.96 -5.37
CA VAL A 303 2.20 11.59 -4.89
C VAL A 303 2.71 10.70 -6.01
N LEU A 304 2.08 10.74 -7.19
CA LEU A 304 2.56 10.01 -8.37
C LEU A 304 3.98 10.44 -8.74
N ARG A 305 4.25 11.76 -8.79
CA ARG A 305 5.58 12.30 -9.04
C ARG A 305 6.60 11.78 -8.03
N LYS A 306 6.27 11.76 -6.74
CA LYS A 306 7.14 11.23 -5.67
C LYS A 306 7.45 9.75 -5.88
N ILE A 307 6.45 8.93 -6.21
CA ILE A 307 6.63 7.49 -6.49
C ILE A 307 7.58 7.29 -7.69
N ILE A 308 7.34 7.97 -8.81
CA ILE A 308 8.19 7.84 -10.01
C ILE A 308 9.62 8.29 -9.69
N ARG A 309 9.81 9.46 -9.08
CA ARG A 309 11.15 10.00 -8.78
C ARG A 309 11.94 9.15 -7.81
N ARG A 310 11.26 8.52 -6.85
CA ARG A 310 11.89 7.56 -5.93
C ARG A 310 12.35 6.30 -6.65
N ALA A 311 11.55 5.78 -7.58
CA ALA A 311 11.98 4.67 -8.45
C ALA A 311 13.23 5.06 -9.27
N LEU A 312 13.24 6.27 -9.86
CA LEU A 312 14.39 6.78 -10.62
C LEU A 312 15.65 6.94 -9.77
N ARG A 313 15.53 7.38 -8.50
CA ARG A 313 16.64 7.39 -7.54
C ARG A 313 17.21 6.00 -7.33
N HIS A 314 16.37 4.98 -7.11
CA HIS A 314 16.84 3.60 -6.97
C HIS A 314 17.48 3.06 -8.25
N GLY A 315 16.98 3.42 -9.43
CA GLY A 315 17.66 3.13 -10.70
C GLY A 315 19.07 3.71 -10.76
N LYS A 316 19.26 4.96 -10.31
CA LYS A 316 20.57 5.60 -10.23
C LYS A 316 21.50 4.90 -9.23
N LEU A 317 21.00 4.46 -8.08
CA LEU A 317 21.77 3.64 -7.13
C LEU A 317 22.23 2.32 -7.75
N LEU A 318 21.43 1.75 -8.65
CA LEU A 318 21.80 0.58 -9.45
C LEU A 318 22.70 0.91 -10.66
N GLY A 319 23.09 2.17 -10.85
CA GLY A 319 24.03 2.61 -11.89
C GLY A 319 23.38 2.97 -13.23
N GLN A 320 22.06 3.13 -13.29
CA GLN A 320 21.37 3.58 -14.51
C GLN A 320 21.68 5.05 -14.82
N LYS A 321 21.90 5.34 -16.11
CA LYS A 321 22.29 6.68 -16.61
C LYS A 321 21.30 7.29 -17.60
N GLY A 322 20.44 6.49 -18.22
CA GLY A 322 19.44 6.94 -19.19
C GLY A 322 18.05 6.44 -18.80
N SER A 323 17.06 6.72 -19.66
CA SER A 323 15.68 6.31 -19.44
C SER A 323 15.55 4.79 -19.44
N PHE A 324 14.99 4.24 -18.37
CA PHE A 324 14.88 2.81 -18.11
C PHE A 324 13.53 2.44 -17.46
N PHE A 325 12.93 3.36 -16.70
CA PHE A 325 11.76 3.06 -15.87
C PHE A 325 10.51 2.78 -16.72
N HIS A 326 10.34 3.47 -17.86
CA HIS A 326 9.27 3.17 -18.81
C HIS A 326 9.29 1.71 -19.32
N ARG A 327 10.47 1.09 -19.43
CA ARG A 327 10.57 -0.34 -19.80
C ARG A 327 10.07 -1.26 -18.69
N VAL A 328 10.34 -0.92 -17.43
CA VAL A 328 9.81 -1.66 -16.26
C VAL A 328 8.28 -1.52 -16.20
N THR A 329 7.75 -0.33 -16.45
CA THR A 329 6.29 -0.11 -16.48
C THR A 329 5.61 -0.80 -17.66
N HIS A 330 6.29 -0.95 -18.80
CA HIS A 330 5.77 -1.76 -19.91
C HIS A 330 5.59 -3.22 -19.49
N LYS A 331 6.55 -3.78 -18.77
CA LYS A 331 6.44 -5.14 -18.25
C LYS A 331 5.28 -5.33 -17.29
N VAL A 332 5.01 -4.34 -16.43
CA VAL A 332 3.81 -4.34 -15.58
C VAL A 332 2.54 -4.42 -16.43
N ILE A 333 2.44 -3.62 -17.50
CA ILE A 333 1.28 -3.64 -18.40
C ILE A 333 1.12 -5.04 -19.01
N ASP A 334 2.19 -5.65 -19.49
CA ASP A 334 2.16 -6.99 -20.06
C ASP A 334 1.67 -8.06 -19.07
N ASP A 335 2.11 -7.98 -17.82
CA ASP A 335 1.77 -8.94 -16.78
C ASP A 335 0.34 -8.76 -16.25
N PHE A 336 -0.20 -7.54 -16.28
CA PHE A 336 -1.51 -7.22 -15.68
C PHE A 336 -2.66 -7.02 -16.69
N LYS A 337 -2.38 -6.85 -17.99
CA LYS A 337 -3.41 -6.56 -19.02
C LYS A 337 -4.50 -7.61 -19.18
N GLN A 338 -4.28 -8.85 -18.72
CA GLN A 338 -5.33 -9.87 -18.74
C GLN A 338 -6.36 -9.64 -17.62
N ALA A 339 -5.88 -9.29 -16.41
CA ALA A 339 -6.75 -8.98 -15.27
C ALA A 339 -7.38 -7.60 -15.39
N TYR A 340 -6.68 -6.65 -16.03
CA TYR A 340 -7.09 -5.26 -16.24
C TYR A 340 -6.99 -4.88 -17.72
N PRO A 341 -7.98 -5.28 -18.55
CA PRO A 341 -7.96 -5.06 -19.99
C PRO A 341 -7.87 -3.58 -20.41
N GLU A 342 -8.29 -2.66 -19.53
CA GLU A 342 -8.18 -1.22 -19.76
C GLU A 342 -6.73 -0.74 -20.00
N LEU A 343 -5.73 -1.48 -19.48
CA LEU A 343 -4.32 -1.18 -19.69
C LEU A 343 -3.92 -1.26 -21.16
N ASN A 344 -4.56 -2.12 -21.97
CA ASN A 344 -4.27 -2.24 -23.40
C ASN A 344 -4.55 -0.94 -24.15
N ASN A 345 -5.65 -0.28 -23.81
CA ASN A 345 -6.09 0.94 -24.49
C ASN A 345 -5.25 2.16 -24.07
N ASN A 346 -4.63 2.11 -22.88
CA ASN A 346 -3.91 3.23 -22.28
C ASN A 346 -2.40 3.07 -22.31
N THR A 347 -1.87 2.00 -22.92
CA THR A 347 -0.42 1.68 -22.91
C THR A 347 0.43 2.86 -23.40
N ASP A 348 0.12 3.41 -24.58
CA ASP A 348 0.89 4.51 -25.17
C ASP A 348 0.85 5.78 -24.30
N PHE A 349 -0.32 6.07 -23.71
CA PHE A 349 -0.48 7.20 -22.80
C PHE A 349 0.36 7.03 -21.54
N ILE A 350 0.28 5.86 -20.90
CA ILE A 350 1.05 5.55 -19.68
C ILE A 350 2.56 5.66 -19.96
N GLN A 351 3.02 5.04 -21.06
CA GLN A 351 4.44 5.06 -21.44
C GLN A 351 4.94 6.49 -21.69
N LYS A 352 4.16 7.32 -22.39
CA LYS A 352 4.52 8.71 -22.66
C LYS A 352 4.59 9.55 -21.38
N VAL A 353 3.65 9.39 -20.45
CA VAL A 353 3.66 10.11 -19.16
C VAL A 353 4.88 9.72 -18.33
N VAL A 354 5.18 8.42 -18.23
CA VAL A 354 6.33 7.92 -17.47
C VAL A 354 7.64 8.43 -18.07
N LEU A 355 7.81 8.32 -19.40
CA LEU A 355 9.04 8.75 -20.07
C LEU A 355 9.26 10.26 -19.91
N ASN A 356 8.22 11.08 -20.04
CA ASN A 356 8.32 12.52 -19.87
C ASN A 356 8.78 12.91 -18.45
N GLU A 357 8.24 12.28 -17.40
CA GLU A 357 8.69 12.57 -16.03
C GLU A 357 10.11 12.03 -15.77
N GLU A 358 10.47 10.88 -16.35
CA GLU A 358 11.82 10.30 -16.28
C GLU A 358 12.87 11.22 -16.91
N GLU A 359 12.63 11.73 -18.11
CA GLU A 359 13.54 12.65 -18.81
C GLU A 359 13.62 14.00 -18.09
N SER A 360 12.47 14.54 -17.67
CA SER A 360 12.38 15.80 -16.92
C SER A 360 13.18 15.75 -15.61
N PHE A 361 13.10 14.62 -14.90
CA PHE A 361 13.78 14.47 -13.61
C PHE A 361 15.25 14.04 -13.73
N GLY A 362 15.67 13.41 -14.83
CA GLY A 362 17.03 12.87 -14.99
C GLY A 362 18.14 13.90 -14.73
N ASN A 363 18.01 15.11 -15.28
CA ASN A 363 18.98 16.19 -15.08
C ASN A 363 19.01 16.68 -13.63
N THR A 364 17.83 16.94 -13.06
CA THR A 364 17.63 17.35 -11.66
C THR A 364 18.24 16.34 -10.71
N LEU A 365 18.01 15.04 -10.95
CA LEU A 365 18.58 13.96 -10.17
C LEU A 365 20.10 13.92 -10.30
N HIS A 366 20.68 14.12 -11.49
CA HIS A 366 22.12 14.13 -11.69
C HIS A 366 22.81 15.17 -10.79
N PHE A 367 22.45 16.43 -10.97
CA PHE A 367 23.07 17.55 -10.25
C PHE A 367 22.69 17.58 -8.77
N GLY A 368 21.42 17.31 -8.44
CA GLY A 368 20.94 17.31 -7.07
C GLY A 368 21.64 16.28 -6.18
N THR A 369 21.90 15.06 -6.69
CA THR A 369 22.65 14.05 -5.91
C THR A 369 24.10 14.45 -5.70
N GLN A 370 24.77 15.06 -6.69
CA GLN A 370 26.16 15.53 -6.52
C GLN A 370 26.22 16.57 -5.40
N ARG A 371 25.30 17.54 -5.43
CA ARG A 371 25.22 18.57 -4.41
C ARG A 371 24.89 18.01 -3.02
N LEU A 372 23.98 17.04 -2.96
CA LEU A 372 23.63 16.38 -1.70
C LEU A 372 24.83 15.61 -1.11
N GLU A 373 25.62 14.93 -1.95
CA GLU A 373 26.83 14.24 -1.49
C GLU A 373 27.86 15.22 -0.88
N GLU A 374 28.05 16.39 -1.51
CA GLU A 374 28.90 17.46 -0.94
C GLU A 374 28.40 17.93 0.44
N ILE A 375 27.08 18.10 0.57
CA ILE A 375 26.44 18.49 1.83
C ILE A 375 26.65 17.40 2.89
N LEU A 376 26.45 16.13 2.55
CA LEU A 376 26.67 15.00 3.46
C LEU A 376 28.12 14.92 3.94
N GLN A 377 29.08 15.16 3.05
CA GLN A 377 30.50 15.20 3.42
C GLN A 377 30.80 16.35 4.41
N LYS A 378 30.20 17.53 4.19
CA LYS A 378 30.32 18.66 5.11
C LYS A 378 29.70 18.36 6.47
N VAL A 379 28.48 17.82 6.50
CA VAL A 379 27.75 17.42 7.73
C VAL A 379 28.57 16.41 8.53
N ARG A 380 29.15 15.40 7.87
CA ARG A 380 30.03 14.41 8.53
C ARG A 380 31.31 15.03 9.08
N LYS A 381 31.95 15.92 8.30
CA LYS A 381 33.17 16.64 8.73
C LYS A 381 32.91 17.51 9.95
N GLU A 382 31.74 18.16 10.00
CA GLU A 382 31.29 19.01 11.11
C GLU A 382 30.65 18.20 12.26
N LYS A 383 30.55 16.87 12.12
CA LYS A 383 29.93 15.94 13.09
C LYS A 383 28.50 16.34 13.47
N LEU A 384 27.76 16.89 12.51
CA LEU A 384 26.35 17.21 12.67
C LEU A 384 25.51 15.93 12.58
N THR A 385 24.41 15.88 13.32
CA THR A 385 23.44 14.78 13.30
C THR A 385 22.28 15.02 12.33
N ALA A 386 22.16 16.24 11.80
CA ALA A 386 21.11 16.67 10.89
C ALA A 386 21.68 17.45 9.70
N ILE A 387 21.02 17.33 8.54
CA ILE A 387 21.28 18.21 7.39
C ILE A 387 20.66 19.59 7.66
N PRO A 388 21.42 20.68 7.59
CA PRO A 388 20.93 22.04 7.83
C PRO A 388 19.76 22.45 6.92
N GLY A 389 18.79 23.16 7.48
CA GLY A 389 17.56 23.54 6.78
C GLY A 389 17.77 24.45 5.56
N ASP A 390 18.79 25.31 5.59
CA ASP A 390 19.17 26.19 4.48
C ASP A 390 19.74 25.42 3.28
N GLU A 391 20.53 24.36 3.54
CA GLU A 391 21.05 23.48 2.48
C GLU A 391 19.92 22.61 1.89
N ILE A 392 18.97 22.14 2.70
CA ILE A 392 17.75 21.45 2.21
C ILE A 392 16.94 22.40 1.33
N PHE A 393 16.76 23.63 1.79
CA PHE A 393 16.02 24.65 1.05
C PHE A 393 16.70 24.96 -0.29
N LYS A 394 18.02 25.09 -0.31
CA LYS A 394 18.79 25.30 -1.53
C LYS A 394 18.66 24.13 -2.52
N LEU A 395 18.70 22.89 -2.03
CA LEU A 395 18.45 21.68 -2.84
C LEU A 395 17.07 21.73 -3.51
N TYR A 396 16.05 22.11 -2.75
CA TYR A 396 14.68 22.22 -3.23
C TYR A 396 14.50 23.37 -4.24
N ASP A 397 14.87 24.59 -3.84
CA ASP A 397 14.60 25.82 -4.59
C ASP A 397 15.50 25.98 -5.82
N THR A 398 16.82 25.82 -5.65
CA THR A 398 17.78 26.08 -6.72
C THR A 398 17.92 24.89 -7.66
N TYR A 399 17.90 23.67 -7.12
CA TYR A 399 18.20 22.46 -7.90
C TYR A 399 16.96 21.62 -8.19
N GLY A 400 15.77 22.02 -7.74
CA GLY A 400 14.52 21.28 -7.94
C GLY A 400 14.52 19.89 -7.29
N PHE A 401 15.44 19.63 -6.36
CA PHE A 401 15.64 18.32 -5.75
C PHE A 401 14.63 18.11 -4.62
N PRO A 402 13.72 17.12 -4.73
CA PRO A 402 12.64 16.96 -3.77
C PRO A 402 13.15 16.69 -2.36
N THR A 403 12.57 17.36 -1.37
CA THR A 403 12.87 17.17 0.06
C THR A 403 12.70 15.71 0.49
N ASP A 404 11.73 15.02 -0.09
CA ASP A 404 11.49 13.59 0.13
C ASP A 404 12.72 12.71 -0.20
N LEU A 405 13.46 13.04 -1.26
CA LEU A 405 14.68 12.31 -1.64
C LEU A 405 15.87 12.71 -0.78
N VAL A 406 15.89 13.95 -0.27
CA VAL A 406 16.86 14.40 0.73
C VAL A 406 16.66 13.61 2.01
N GLU A 407 15.41 13.48 2.47
CA GLU A 407 15.05 12.72 3.67
C GLU A 407 15.46 11.25 3.55
N GLU A 408 15.15 10.61 2.42
CA GLU A 408 15.52 9.21 2.20
C GLU A 408 17.04 9.02 2.21
N THR A 409 17.78 9.91 1.56
CA THR A 409 19.25 9.85 1.54
C THR A 409 19.87 10.17 2.91
N ALA A 410 19.27 11.09 3.67
CA ALA A 410 19.68 11.38 5.04
C ALA A 410 19.49 10.16 5.95
N LYS A 411 18.32 9.50 5.87
CA LYS A 411 18.03 8.25 6.60
C LYS A 411 19.05 7.16 6.27
N ASP A 412 19.38 6.97 4.99
CA ASP A 412 20.40 5.99 4.56
C ASP A 412 21.80 6.33 5.11
N ALA A 413 22.09 7.61 5.35
CA ALA A 413 23.33 8.09 5.95
C ALA A 413 23.30 8.16 7.49
N GLY A 414 22.21 7.78 8.14
CA GLY A 414 22.04 7.86 9.60
C GLY A 414 21.86 9.29 10.13
N LEU A 415 21.34 10.21 9.31
CA LEU A 415 21.14 11.62 9.61
C LEU A 415 19.65 11.98 9.62
N THR A 416 19.30 13.05 10.32
CA THR A 416 17.97 13.67 10.26
C THR A 416 17.96 14.93 9.39
N LEU A 417 16.79 15.53 9.18
CA LEU A 417 16.64 16.82 8.50
C LEU A 417 16.26 17.91 9.51
N ASP A 418 16.86 19.08 9.38
CA ASP A 418 16.40 20.29 10.08
C ASP A 418 15.21 20.93 9.34
N MET A 419 14.02 20.40 9.62
CA MET A 419 12.77 20.87 9.00
C MET A 419 12.32 22.24 9.51
N GLU A 420 12.71 22.62 10.73
CA GLU A 420 12.42 23.93 11.29
C GLU A 420 13.22 25.00 10.53
N GLY A 421 14.53 24.79 10.35
CA GLY A 421 15.38 25.66 9.54
C GLY A 421 14.96 25.73 8.07
N TYR A 422 14.52 24.61 7.49
CA TYR A 422 13.97 24.59 6.12
C TYR A 422 12.71 25.47 6.00
N THR A 423 11.80 25.35 6.97
CA THR A 423 10.57 26.14 7.01
C THR A 423 10.87 27.63 7.20
N GLN A 424 11.85 27.96 8.03
CA GLN A 424 12.33 29.33 8.20
C GLN A 424 12.88 29.88 6.88
N ALA A 425 13.77 29.16 6.20
CA ALA A 425 14.34 29.57 4.91
C ALA A 425 13.27 29.77 3.83
N MET A 426 12.27 28.87 3.78
CA MET A 426 11.13 28.99 2.86
C MET A 426 10.30 30.25 3.15
N ASN A 427 10.01 30.53 4.42
CA ASN A 427 9.26 31.72 4.82
C ASN A 427 10.02 33.00 4.52
N GLU A 428 11.33 33.05 4.78
CA GLU A 428 12.19 34.18 4.42
C GLU A 428 12.18 34.47 2.92
N GLN A 429 12.22 33.43 2.07
CA GLN A 429 12.11 33.60 0.62
C GLN A 429 10.72 34.11 0.21
N LYS A 430 9.64 33.58 0.79
CA LYS A 430 8.28 34.08 0.53
C LYS A 430 8.15 35.56 0.90
N THR A 431 8.66 35.95 2.07
CA THR A 431 8.66 37.35 2.50
C THR A 431 9.49 38.23 1.55
N LYS A 432 10.66 37.77 1.10
CA LYS A 432 11.49 38.49 0.10
C LYS A 432 10.77 38.65 -1.25
N ALA A 433 10.10 37.60 -1.75
CA ALA A 433 9.34 37.65 -3.00
C ALA A 433 8.13 38.61 -2.90
N MET A 434 7.44 38.63 -1.76
CA MET A 434 6.35 39.59 -1.50
C MET A 434 6.87 41.03 -1.36
N ALA A 435 8.07 41.21 -0.80
CA ALA A 435 8.71 42.52 -0.71
C ALA A 435 9.21 43.03 -2.07
N SER A 436 9.65 42.15 -2.97
CA SER A 436 10.02 42.52 -4.34
C SER A 436 8.81 42.77 -5.25
N TRP A 437 7.66 42.16 -4.95
CA TRP A 437 6.39 42.37 -5.67
C TRP A 437 5.61 43.62 -5.18
N LYS A 438 6.31 44.72 -4.88
CA LYS A 438 5.71 46.02 -4.50
C LYS A 438 5.87 47.11 -5.56
N GLY A 439 6.17 46.75 -6.81
CA GLY A 439 6.30 47.75 -7.89
C GLY A 439 6.33 47.13 -9.29
N SER A 440 5.15 46.91 -9.88
CA SER A 440 4.97 46.86 -11.34
C SER A 440 3.56 47.38 -11.70
N GLY A 441 3.17 48.46 -11.03
CA GLY A 441 1.94 49.20 -11.27
C GLY A 441 2.24 50.69 -11.25
N GLU A 442 2.97 51.13 -12.27
CA GLU A 442 2.89 52.48 -12.86
C GLU A 442 2.90 52.33 -14.38
#